data_AF-A0A1I2LH69-F1
#
_entry.id   AF-A0A1I2LH69-F1
#
_cell.length_a   1.000
_cell.length_b   1.000
_cell.length_c   1.000
_cell.angle_alpha   90.00
_cell.angle_beta   90.00
_cell.angle_gamma   90.00
#
_symmetry.space_group_name_H-M   'P 1'
#
loop_
_entity.id
_entity.type
_entity.pdbx_description
1 polymer ?
#
loop_
_entity_poly.entity_id
_entity_poly.type
_entity_poly.pdbx_seq_one_letter_code
_entity_poly.pdbx_strand_id
1 'polypeptide(L)'
;MATTRSPILILVGLVAAAFVPLAAMWAVVGDVELLAYFLGFAVYFLVFHVAVPGHVYFDSRARGSNSVLAWTALSFLLPVVGAAVYFLVGQRRLGEPAG
;
A
#
# COMPACT_ATOMS: atom_id res chain seq x y z
N MET A 1 -23.17 19.59 -17.02
CA MET A 1 -21.99 18.70 -17.19
C MET A 1 -21.65 18.14 -15.83
N ALA A 2 -21.75 16.81 -15.64
CA ALA A 2 -21.29 16.19 -14.41
C ALA A 2 -19.76 16.36 -14.35
N THR A 3 -19.26 17.09 -13.36
CA THR A 3 -17.83 17.14 -13.06
C THR A 3 -17.38 15.74 -12.68
N THR A 4 -16.74 15.03 -13.61
CA THR A 4 -16.14 13.72 -13.34
C THR A 4 -15.10 13.92 -12.25
N ARG A 5 -15.40 13.48 -11.02
CA ARG A 5 -14.45 13.58 -9.90
C ARG A 5 -13.17 12.87 -10.33
N SER A 6 -12.03 13.52 -10.11
CA SER A 6 -10.72 12.93 -10.44
C SER A 6 -10.62 11.54 -9.81
N PRO A 7 -10.38 10.47 -10.58
CA PRO A 7 -10.25 9.11 -10.06
C PRO A 7 -9.23 9.01 -8.91
N ILE A 8 -8.21 9.87 -8.92
CA ILE A 8 -7.20 9.98 -7.86
C ILE A 8 -7.82 10.47 -6.55
N LEU A 9 -8.71 11.46 -6.58
CA LEU A 9 -9.38 11.95 -5.37
C LEU A 9 -10.29 10.89 -4.75
N ILE A 10 -10.92 10.06 -5.59
CA ILE A 10 -11.73 8.92 -5.14
C ILE A 10 -10.82 7.87 -4.47
N LEU A 11 -9.68 7.54 -5.09
CA LEU A 11 -8.72 6.60 -4.53
C LEU A 11 -8.16 7.09 -3.19
N VAL A 12 -7.74 8.34 -3.10
CA VAL A 12 -7.28 8.96 -1.85
C VAL A 12 -8.36 8.91 -0.78
N GLY A 13 -9.62 9.21 -1.14
CA GLY A 13 -10.76 9.11 -0.23
C GLY A 13 -11.00 7.70 0.27
N LEU A 14 -10.92 6.69 -0.60
CA LEU A 14 -11.05 5.27 -0.23
C LEU A 14 -9.92 4.81 0.70
N VAL A 15 -8.67 5.20 0.40
CA VAL A 15 -7.52 4.89 1.26
C VAL A 15 -7.67 5.56 2.62
N ALA A 16 -8.02 6.85 2.67
CA ALA A 16 -8.27 7.54 3.93
C ALA A 16 -9.41 6.88 4.73
N ALA A 17 -10.52 6.52 4.08
CA ALA A 17 -11.65 5.84 4.70
C ALA A 17 -11.29 4.45 5.25
N ALA A 18 -10.32 3.76 4.65
CA ALA A 18 -9.84 2.47 5.17
C ALA A 18 -8.87 2.63 6.34
N PHE A 19 -7.87 3.51 6.21
CA PHE A 19 -6.76 3.59 7.17
C PHE A 19 -7.09 4.46 8.40
N VAL A 20 -7.88 5.52 8.27
CA VAL A 20 -8.18 6.45 9.38
C VAL A 20 -9.02 5.79 10.48
N PRO A 21 -10.13 5.08 10.19
CA PRO A 21 -10.89 4.40 11.23
C PRO A 21 -10.08 3.30 11.91
N LEU A 22 -9.23 2.59 11.15
CA LEU A 22 -8.35 1.56 11.70
C LEU A 22 -7.31 2.15 12.65
N ALA A 23 -6.67 3.26 12.25
CA ALA A 23 -5.74 4.00 13.11
C ALA A 23 -6.42 4.49 14.39
N ALA A 24 -7.61 5.08 14.26
CA ALA A 24 -8.38 5.60 15.39
C ALA A 24 -8.80 4.48 16.35
N MET A 25 -9.28 3.35 15.83
CA MET A 25 -9.61 2.17 16.64
C MET A 25 -8.36 1.69 17.38
N TRP A 26 -7.22 1.55 16.70
CA TRP A 26 -6.00 1.03 17.30
C TRP A 26 -5.41 1.96 18.36
N ALA A 27 -5.48 3.28 18.15
CA ALA A 27 -5.05 4.27 19.12
C ALA A 27 -5.87 4.24 20.42
N VAL A 28 -7.12 3.75 20.37
CA VAL A 28 -8.02 3.68 21.52
C VAL A 28 -7.91 2.36 22.27
N VAL A 29 -7.73 1.24 21.56
CA VAL A 29 -7.88 -0.11 22.14
C VAL A 29 -6.60 -0.96 22.06
N GLY A 30 -5.57 -0.49 21.36
CA GLY A 30 -4.38 -1.27 21.01
C GLY A 30 -3.10 -0.86 21.73
N ASP A 31 -2.08 -1.71 21.60
CA ASP A 31 -0.72 -1.45 22.04
C ASP A 31 -0.04 -0.37 21.18
N VAL A 32 0.74 0.50 21.82
CA VAL A 32 1.52 1.56 21.20
C VAL A 32 2.54 0.99 20.21
N GLU A 33 3.13 -0.17 20.50
CA GLU A 33 4.07 -0.82 19.58
C GLU A 33 3.38 -1.20 18.27
N LEU A 34 2.19 -1.80 18.36
CA LEU A 34 1.43 -2.21 17.18
C LEU A 34 0.89 -1.01 16.40
N LEU A 35 0.52 0.07 17.10
CA LEU A 35 0.17 1.34 16.46
C LEU A 35 1.33 1.91 15.65
N ALA A 36 2.56 1.87 16.19
CA ALA A 36 3.75 2.31 15.46
C ALA A 36 4.01 1.46 14.20
N TYR A 37 3.85 0.14 14.29
CA TYR A 37 3.91 -0.75 13.12
C TYR A 37 2.83 -0.41 12.08
N PHE A 38 1.59 -0.17 12.53
CA PHE A 38 0.49 0.20 11.65
C PHE A 38 0.75 1.54 10.94
N LEU A 39 1.21 2.55 11.67
CA LEU A 39 1.55 3.85 11.09
C LEU A 39 2.72 3.74 10.10
N GLY A 40 3.74 2.95 10.42
CA GLY A 40 4.84 2.65 9.49
C GLY A 40 4.34 1.99 8.20
N PHE A 41 3.44 1.02 8.32
CA PHE A 41 2.80 0.39 7.17
C PHE A 41 1.94 1.37 6.36
N ALA A 42 1.16 2.24 7.02
CA ALA A 42 0.36 3.25 6.35
C ALA A 42 1.23 4.24 5.54
N VAL A 43 2.35 4.70 6.12
CA VAL A 43 3.33 5.55 5.41
C VAL A 43 3.93 4.81 4.21
N TYR A 44 4.39 3.57 4.41
CA TYR A 44 4.89 2.72 3.32
C TYR A 44 3.84 2.58 2.20
N PHE A 45 2.59 2.28 2.56
CA PHE A 45 1.51 2.11 1.60
C PHE A 45 1.29 3.41 0.79
N LEU A 46 1.14 4.54 1.47
CA LEU A 46 0.92 5.83 0.80
C LEU A 46 2.07 6.21 -0.13
N VAL A 47 3.32 6.02 0.29
CA VAL A 47 4.48 6.35 -0.55
C VAL A 47 4.56 5.44 -1.77
N PHE A 48 4.59 4.12 -1.55
CA PHE A 48 4.93 3.17 -2.61
C PHE A 48 3.74 2.75 -3.47
N HIS A 49 2.50 2.91 -3.00
CA HIS A 49 1.30 2.47 -3.71
C HIS A 49 0.43 3.62 -4.19
N VAL A 50 0.65 4.84 -3.69
CA VAL A 50 -0.11 6.03 -4.11
C VAL A 50 0.80 7.09 -4.71
N ALA A 51 1.78 7.61 -3.96
CA ALA A 51 2.59 8.74 -4.41
C ALA A 51 3.53 8.38 -5.57
N VAL A 52 4.32 7.31 -5.43
CA VAL A 52 5.25 6.85 -6.47
C VAL A 52 4.50 6.41 -7.73
N PRO A 53 3.42 5.60 -7.65
CA PRO A 53 2.67 5.22 -8.85
C PRO A 53 1.96 6.41 -9.50
N GLY A 54 1.43 7.33 -8.70
CA GLY A 54 0.85 8.58 -9.19
C GLY A 54 1.87 9.44 -9.94
N HIS A 55 3.09 9.59 -9.39
CA HIS A 55 4.17 10.31 -10.06
C HIS A 55 4.56 9.68 -11.39
N VAL A 56 4.77 8.37 -11.42
CA VAL A 56 5.10 7.64 -12.67
C VAL A 56 3.97 7.77 -13.68
N TYR A 57 2.70 7.67 -13.26
CA TYR A 57 1.57 7.89 -14.15
C TYR A 57 1.64 9.26 -14.85
N PHE A 58 1.87 10.33 -14.09
CA PHE A 58 1.94 11.68 -14.65
C PHE A 58 3.16 11.88 -15.56
N ASP A 59 4.34 11.39 -15.16
CA ASP A 59 5.57 11.48 -15.96
C ASP A 59 5.47 10.67 -17.26
N SER A 60 4.99 9.41 -17.19
CA SER A 60 4.76 8.57 -18.37
C SER A 60 3.78 9.22 -19.34
N ARG A 61 2.70 9.82 -18.83
CA ARG A 61 1.71 10.52 -19.67
C ARG A 61 2.32 11.74 -20.35
N ALA A 62 3.15 12.51 -19.64
CA ALA A 62 3.83 13.67 -20.21
C ALA A 62 4.85 13.27 -21.30
N ARG A 63 5.45 12.09 -21.18
CA ARG A 63 6.46 11.57 -22.13
C ARG A 63 5.89 10.67 -23.23
N GLY A 64 4.58 10.41 -23.25
CA GLY A 64 3.96 9.47 -24.20
C GLY A 64 4.45 8.02 -24.05
N SER A 65 4.91 7.65 -22.85
CA SER A 65 5.49 6.34 -22.56
C SER A 65 4.45 5.35 -22.03
N ASN A 66 4.56 4.09 -22.43
CA ASN A 66 3.73 3.00 -21.92
C ASN A 66 4.17 2.46 -20.55
N SER A 67 5.12 3.12 -19.86
CA SER A 67 5.59 2.70 -18.53
C SER A 67 4.51 2.71 -17.44
N VAL A 68 3.37 3.36 -17.67
CA VAL A 68 2.18 3.30 -16.78
C VAL A 68 1.76 1.85 -16.51
N LEU A 69 1.72 0.99 -17.54
CA LEU A 69 1.26 -0.39 -17.41
C LEU A 69 2.23 -1.24 -16.58
N ALA A 70 3.53 -1.16 -16.90
CA ALA A 70 4.57 -1.89 -16.19
C ALA A 70 4.62 -1.48 -14.70
N TRP A 71 4.47 -0.18 -14.43
CA TRP A 71 4.52 0.33 -13.08
C TRP A 71 3.25 0.03 -12.27
N THR A 72 2.08 0.06 -12.90
CA THR A 72 0.82 -0.40 -12.30
C THR A 72 0.93 -1.87 -11.90
N ALA A 73 1.42 -2.73 -12.80
CA ALA A 73 1.62 -4.14 -12.51
C ALA A 73 2.58 -4.35 -11.32
N LEU A 74 3.72 -3.66 -11.30
CA LEU A 74 4.67 -3.74 -10.18
C LEU A 74 4.04 -3.29 -8.87
N SER A 75 3.35 -2.15 -8.85
CA SER A 75 2.75 -1.59 -7.62
C SER A 75 1.70 -2.51 -7.00
N PHE A 76 0.99 -3.30 -7.81
CA PHE A 76 -0.04 -4.22 -7.34
C PHE A 76 0.47 -5.65 -7.08
N LEU A 77 1.46 -6.13 -7.83
CA LEU A 77 1.97 -7.49 -7.70
C LEU A 77 3.08 -7.60 -6.65
N LEU A 78 3.90 -6.57 -6.47
CA LEU A 78 5.00 -6.60 -5.50
C LEU A 78 4.53 -6.88 -4.06
N PRO A 79 3.38 -6.35 -3.58
CA PRO A 79 2.84 -6.71 -2.27
C PRO A 79 2.44 -8.18 -2.16
N VAL A 80 1.86 -8.75 -3.23
CA VAL A 80 1.50 -10.17 -3.27
C VAL A 80 2.76 -11.03 -3.22
N VAL A 81 3.80 -10.64 -3.96
CA VAL A 81 5.12 -11.29 -3.91
C VAL A 81 5.75 -11.15 -2.53
N GLY A 82 5.70 -9.96 -1.91
CA GLY A 82 6.20 -9.71 -0.57
C GLY A 82 5.49 -10.56 0.49
N ALA A 83 4.16 -10.65 0.42
CA ALA A 83 3.36 -11.52 1.28
C ALA A 83 3.73 -12.99 1.06
N ALA A 84 3.82 -13.45 -0.20
CA ALA A 84 4.22 -14.81 -0.52
C ALA A 84 5.60 -15.14 0.05
N VAL A 85 6.59 -14.25 -0.12
CA VAL A 85 7.93 -14.42 0.46
C VAL A 85 7.88 -14.45 1.99
N TYR A 86 7.15 -13.54 2.62
CA TYR A 86 6.99 -13.53 4.08
C TYR A 86 6.41 -14.86 4.58
N PHE A 87 5.35 -15.39 3.95
CA PHE A 87 4.77 -16.66 4.34
C PHE A 87 5.71 -17.83 4.06
N LEU A 88 6.35 -17.89 2.90
CA LEU A 88 7.27 -18.98 2.56
C LEU A 88 8.53 -19.00 3.45
N VAL A 89 9.06 -17.84 3.82
CA VAL A 89 10.23 -17.71 4.72
C VAL A 89 9.83 -17.87 6.18
N GLY A 90 8.70 -17.29 6.60
CA GLY A 90 8.15 -17.40 7.95
C GLY A 90 7.70 -18.82 8.30
N GLN A 91 7.08 -19.54 7.36
CA GLN A 91 6.73 -20.95 7.55
C GLN A 91 7.97 -21.85 7.68
N ARG A 92 9.08 -21.53 7.01
CA ARG A 92 10.34 -22.25 7.23
C ARG A 92 10.88 -22.05 8.64
N ARG A 93 10.75 -20.86 9.23
CA ARG A 93 11.17 -20.60 10.62
C ARG A 93 10.27 -21.24 11.67
N LEU A 94 8.96 -21.32 11.42
CA LEU A 94 8.00 -21.97 12.34
C LEU A 94 7.98 -23.50 12.22
N GLY A 95 8.63 -24.05 11.19
CA GLY A 95 8.79 -25.49 10.97
C GLY A 95 10.05 -26.09 11.63
N GLU A 96 10.90 -25.28 12.27
CA GLU A 96 12.00 -25.78 13.08
C GLU A 96 11.46 -26.09 14.49
N PRO A 97 11.53 -27.36 14.98
CA PRO A 97 11.24 -27.63 16.37
C PRO A 97 12.25 -26.87 17.23
N ALA A 98 11.76 -26.11 18.21
CA ALA A 98 12.62 -25.43 19.19
C ALA A 98 13.50 -26.49 19.88
N GLY A 99 14.80 -26.46 19.58
CA GLY A 99 15.83 -27.23 20.28
C GLY A 99 16.19 -26.60 21.62
#